data_AF-A0A833GZM7-F1
#
_entry.id   AF-A0A833GZM7-F1
#
_cell.length_a   1.000
_cell.length_b   1.000
_cell.length_c   1.000
_cell.angle_alpha   90.00
_cell.angle_beta   90.00
_cell.angle_gamma   90.00
#
_symmetry.space_group_name_H-M   'P 1'
#
loop_
_entity.id
_entity.type
_entity.pdbx_description
1 polymer ?
#
loop_
_entity_poly.entity_id
_entity_poly.type
_entity_poly.pdbx_seq_one_letter_code
_entity_poly.pdbx_strand_id
1 'polypeptide(L)'
;MFDSSKEKAIADLTTRLKLSDDRLKEAIRALAPKHTDIERAEYEAANEENLRLQRELAQLKEMPVAYPLEGVPQWDVGAPMPHVLSSGYRTILLYYVQDIDPNWDGSYVKIRSTSSEEVYRIAVVEFHHCYAYKFGGPNDEVLDRHPLWNSGLEPYSAHRIENSLWIKEEMQINSVHSQFDPEHWQNRKHFLFLFHDELFECIAGGFSVSVQSGSLVDIAQPAFTTIFAD
;
A
#
# COMPACT_ATOMS: atom_id res chain seq x y z
N MET A 1 -22.63 10.84 -28.93
CA MET A 1 -23.71 11.18 -27.97
C MET A 1 -23.48 10.61 -26.56
N PHE A 2 -22.43 9.81 -26.31
CA PHE A 2 -22.15 9.19 -25.01
C PHE A 2 -21.31 10.04 -24.03
N ASP A 3 -20.82 11.21 -24.44
CA ASP A 3 -19.77 11.94 -23.72
C ASP A 3 -20.29 12.93 -22.65
N SER A 4 -21.38 13.65 -22.97
CA SER A 4 -21.90 14.72 -22.09
C SER A 4 -22.36 14.24 -20.70
N SER A 5 -22.82 12.98 -20.58
CA SER A 5 -23.22 12.43 -19.28
C SER A 5 -22.01 12.07 -18.41
N LYS A 6 -20.93 11.56 -19.01
CA LYS A 6 -19.69 11.21 -18.30
C LYS A 6 -18.97 12.48 -17.85
N GLU A 7 -18.87 13.47 -18.73
CA GLU A 7 -18.33 14.81 -18.41
C GLU A 7 -19.08 15.47 -17.24
N LYS A 8 -20.41 15.44 -17.27
CA LYS A 8 -21.23 15.98 -16.18
C LYS A 8 -21.01 15.25 -14.85
N ALA A 9 -20.90 13.92 -14.88
CA ALA A 9 -20.61 13.12 -13.69
C ALA A 9 -19.19 13.39 -13.14
N ILE A 10 -18.18 13.54 -14.02
CA ILE A 10 -16.82 13.94 -13.63
C ILE A 10 -16.84 15.32 -12.98
N ALA A 11 -17.57 16.29 -13.54
CA ALA A 11 -17.68 17.63 -12.99
C ALA A 11 -18.34 17.63 -11.60
N ASP A 12 -19.44 16.89 -11.44
CA ASP A 12 -20.12 16.74 -10.14
C ASP A 12 -19.21 16.11 -9.08
N LEU A 13 -18.56 14.97 -9.40
CA LEU A 13 -17.62 14.31 -8.49
C LEU A 13 -16.43 15.20 -8.15
N THR A 14 -15.93 15.99 -9.09
CA THR A 14 -14.83 16.95 -8.84
C THR A 14 -15.26 18.03 -7.84
N THR A 15 -16.49 18.55 -7.98
CA THR A 15 -17.04 19.51 -7.00
C THR A 15 -17.21 18.88 -5.62
N ARG A 16 -17.76 17.65 -5.55
CA ARG A 16 -17.94 16.93 -4.28
C ARG A 16 -16.61 16.60 -3.61
N LEU A 17 -15.61 16.14 -4.36
CA LEU A 17 -14.27 15.87 -3.84
C LEU A 17 -13.64 17.12 -3.25
N LYS A 18 -13.76 18.27 -3.93
CA LYS A 18 -13.26 19.55 -3.39
C LYS A 18 -13.90 19.93 -2.05
N LEU A 19 -15.22 19.75 -1.93
CA LEU A 19 -15.92 20.00 -0.66
C LEU A 19 -15.47 19.03 0.44
N SER A 20 -15.23 17.77 0.07
CA SER A 20 -14.69 16.76 0.97
C SER A 20 -13.25 17.07 1.40
N ASP A 21 -12.39 17.57 0.50
CA ASP A 21 -11.02 18.02 0.82
C ASP A 21 -11.03 19.14 1.86
N ASP A 22 -11.94 20.11 1.70
CA ASP A 22 -12.09 21.21 2.64
C ASP A 22 -12.60 20.70 4.00
N ARG A 23 -13.58 19.79 4.03
CA ARG A 23 -14.04 19.12 5.26
C ARG A 23 -12.90 18.37 5.96
N LEU A 24 -12.12 17.57 5.23
CA LEU A 24 -11.01 16.80 5.78
C LEU A 24 -9.93 17.71 6.37
N LYS A 25 -9.59 18.81 5.69
CA LYS A 25 -8.63 19.80 6.22
C LYS A 25 -9.10 20.41 7.53
N GLU A 26 -10.38 20.76 7.65
CA GLU A 26 -10.91 21.28 8.92
C GLU A 26 -10.94 20.21 10.01
N ALA A 27 -11.26 18.96 9.68
CA ALA A 27 -11.20 17.85 10.64
C ALA A 27 -9.76 17.61 11.16
N ILE A 28 -8.76 17.66 10.28
CA ILE A 28 -7.33 17.56 10.65
C ILE A 28 -6.93 18.71 11.59
N ARG A 29 -7.35 19.95 11.30
CA ARG A 29 -7.08 21.10 12.18
C ARG A 29 -7.75 20.95 13.54
N ALA A 30 -8.95 20.37 13.60
CA ALA A 30 -9.68 20.13 14.84
C ALA A 30 -9.05 19.03 15.71
N LEU A 31 -8.31 18.08 15.13
CA LEU A 31 -7.59 17.04 15.86
C LEU A 31 -6.41 17.57 16.68
N ALA A 32 -5.64 18.52 16.13
CA ALA A 32 -4.38 19.01 16.71
C ALA A 32 -4.46 19.54 18.16
N PRO A 33 -5.54 20.19 18.62
CA PRO A 33 -5.61 20.73 19.99
C PRO A 33 -6.20 19.82 21.08
N LYS A 34 -6.91 18.72 20.76
CA LYS A 34 -7.83 18.09 21.74
C LYS A 34 -7.79 16.56 21.87
N HIS A 35 -7.37 15.83 20.83
CA HIS A 35 -7.29 14.35 20.82
C HIS A 35 -8.44 13.61 21.57
N THR A 36 -9.68 14.09 21.50
CA THR A 36 -10.83 13.36 22.06
C THR A 36 -11.41 12.39 21.03
N ASP A 37 -12.22 11.44 21.49
CA ASP A 37 -12.84 10.43 20.62
C ASP A 37 -13.77 11.04 19.55
N ILE A 38 -14.32 12.23 19.81
CA ILE A 38 -15.28 12.89 18.89
C ILE A 38 -14.56 13.47 17.67
N GLU A 39 -13.47 14.23 17.85
CA GLU A 39 -12.74 14.79 16.71
C GLU A 39 -12.08 13.69 15.88
N ARG A 40 -11.69 12.57 16.51
CA ARG A 40 -11.19 11.38 15.81
C ARG A 40 -12.26 10.76 14.90
N ALA A 41 -13.46 10.56 15.40
CA ALA A 41 -14.55 10.00 14.61
C ALA A 41 -14.91 10.88 13.40
N GLU A 42 -14.92 12.21 13.56
CA GLU A 42 -15.17 13.12 12.43
C GLU A 42 -14.04 13.08 11.39
N TYR A 43 -12.78 13.04 11.82
CA TYR A 43 -11.66 12.86 10.92
C TYR A 43 -11.75 11.56 10.14
N GLU A 44 -12.03 10.44 10.81
CA GLU A 44 -12.17 9.13 10.17
C GLU A 44 -13.29 9.14 9.11
N ALA A 45 -14.46 9.68 9.46
CA ALA A 45 -15.59 9.79 8.54
C ALA A 45 -15.31 10.73 7.34
N ALA A 46 -14.65 11.87 7.57
CA ALA A 46 -14.25 12.79 6.51
C ALA A 46 -13.20 12.15 5.58
N ASN A 47 -12.24 11.42 6.14
CA ASN A 47 -11.19 10.73 5.40
C ASN A 47 -11.76 9.60 4.54
N GLU A 48 -12.64 8.76 5.11
CA GLU A 48 -13.30 7.67 4.39
C GLU A 48 -14.14 8.20 3.21
N GLU A 49 -14.93 9.25 3.43
CA GLU A 49 -15.68 9.91 2.35
C GLU A 49 -14.76 10.45 1.26
N ASN A 50 -13.66 11.10 1.65
CA ASN A 50 -12.70 11.67 0.71
C ASN A 50 -12.07 10.59 -0.17
N LEU A 51 -11.56 9.52 0.45
CA LEU A 51 -10.98 8.38 -0.25
C LEU A 51 -11.97 7.70 -1.18
N ARG A 52 -13.24 7.56 -0.77
CA ARG A 52 -14.30 7.04 -1.64
C ARG A 52 -14.49 7.91 -2.88
N LEU A 53 -14.58 9.23 -2.71
CA LEU A 53 -14.76 10.17 -3.83
C LEU A 53 -13.54 10.20 -4.76
N GLN A 54 -12.32 10.11 -4.23
CA GLN A 54 -11.09 9.97 -5.01
C GLN A 54 -11.17 8.73 -5.91
N ARG A 55 -11.52 7.58 -5.33
CA ARG A 55 -11.65 6.31 -6.07
C ARG A 55 -12.72 6.39 -7.14
N GLU A 56 -13.91 6.87 -6.81
CA GLU A 56 -15.01 7.05 -7.78
C GLU A 56 -14.60 7.93 -8.96
N LEU A 57 -13.95 9.07 -8.69
CA LEU A 57 -13.47 9.98 -9.71
C LEU A 57 -12.37 9.35 -10.58
N ALA A 58 -11.42 8.64 -9.96
CA ALA A 58 -10.33 7.97 -10.67
C ALA A 58 -10.85 6.84 -11.56
N GLN A 59 -11.79 6.02 -11.07
CA GLN A 59 -12.47 5.00 -11.86
C GLN A 59 -13.19 5.60 -13.06
N LEU A 60 -13.96 6.68 -12.86
CA LEU A 60 -14.70 7.33 -13.93
C LEU A 60 -13.76 7.92 -15.01
N LYS A 61 -12.56 8.35 -14.61
CA LYS A 61 -11.50 8.83 -15.50
C LYS A 61 -10.62 7.71 -16.07
N GLU A 62 -10.90 6.45 -15.75
CA GLU A 62 -10.10 5.27 -16.16
C GLU A 62 -8.62 5.36 -15.74
N MET A 63 -8.35 6.09 -14.66
CA MET A 63 -7.04 6.19 -14.04
C MET A 63 -6.79 4.99 -13.12
N PRO A 64 -5.52 4.72 -12.76
CA PRO A 64 -5.20 3.79 -11.68
C PRO A 64 -5.93 4.13 -10.38
N VAL A 65 -6.34 3.11 -9.64
CA VAL A 65 -7.09 3.30 -8.38
C VAL A 65 -6.54 2.37 -7.31
N ALA A 66 -6.23 2.92 -6.13
CA ALA A 66 -5.75 2.15 -5.00
C ALA A 66 -6.91 1.74 -4.08
N TYR A 67 -6.98 0.45 -3.76
CA TYR A 67 -7.90 -0.11 -2.77
C TYR A 67 -7.11 -0.78 -1.65
N PRO A 68 -7.45 -0.54 -0.38
CA PRO A 68 -6.75 -1.15 0.75
C PRO A 68 -6.91 -2.68 0.70
N LEU A 69 -5.86 -3.37 1.11
CA LEU A 69 -5.87 -4.82 1.29
C LEU A 69 -6.30 -5.18 2.70
N GLU A 70 -7.31 -6.04 2.81
CA GLU A 70 -7.70 -6.63 4.09
C GLU A 70 -6.74 -7.76 4.48
N GLY A 71 -6.60 -7.98 5.79
CA GLY A 71 -5.83 -9.12 6.32
C GLY A 71 -4.30 -8.96 6.26
N VAL A 72 -3.78 -7.84 5.79
CA VAL A 72 -2.35 -7.50 5.87
C VAL A 72 -2.05 -6.96 7.27
N PRO A 73 -1.12 -7.56 8.04
CA PRO A 73 -0.73 -7.06 9.35
C PRO A 73 -0.16 -5.64 9.26
N GLN A 74 -0.67 -4.72 10.09
CA GLN A 74 -0.16 -3.36 10.16
C GLN A 74 1.31 -3.35 10.56
N TRP A 75 2.16 -2.68 9.78
CA TRP A 75 3.56 -2.48 10.15
C TRP A 75 3.71 -1.41 11.24
N ASP A 76 4.84 -1.50 11.94
CA ASP A 76 5.30 -0.43 12.82
C ASP A 76 5.49 0.85 11.98
N VAL A 77 4.73 1.91 12.31
CA VAL A 77 4.75 3.15 11.53
C VAL A 77 6.06 3.91 11.68
N GLY A 78 6.80 3.74 12.78
CA GLY A 78 8.04 4.47 13.03
C GLY A 78 9.29 3.69 12.60
N ALA A 79 9.27 2.36 12.71
CA ALA A 79 10.40 1.51 12.35
C ALA A 79 9.96 0.20 11.67
N PRO A 80 9.34 0.26 10.47
CA PRO A 80 8.86 -0.93 9.77
C PRO A 80 10.01 -1.83 9.28
N MET A 81 11.15 -1.22 8.93
CA MET A 81 12.38 -1.86 8.42
C MET A 81 12.10 -2.97 7.40
N PRO A 82 11.48 -2.66 6.25
CA PRO A 82 11.12 -3.66 5.25
C PRO A 82 12.36 -4.28 4.58
N HIS A 83 12.30 -5.58 4.33
CA HIS A 83 13.34 -6.34 3.62
C HIS A 83 12.71 -7.17 2.50
N VAL A 84 13.34 -7.16 1.33
CA VAL A 84 12.88 -7.92 0.16
C VAL A 84 13.87 -9.04 -0.14
N LEU A 85 13.37 -10.27 -0.19
CA LEU A 85 14.08 -11.45 -0.71
C LEU A 85 13.40 -11.87 -2.00
N SER A 86 14.15 -12.07 -3.08
CA SER A 86 13.53 -12.34 -4.39
C SER A 86 14.36 -13.30 -5.24
N SER A 87 13.64 -14.09 -6.04
CA SER A 87 14.14 -14.90 -7.14
C SER A 87 13.28 -14.64 -8.39
N GLY A 88 13.60 -15.28 -9.51
CA GLY A 88 12.81 -15.12 -10.75
C GLY A 88 11.36 -15.62 -10.68
N TYR A 89 10.94 -16.25 -9.58
CA TYR A 89 9.60 -16.84 -9.42
C TYR A 89 8.87 -16.40 -8.14
N ARG A 90 9.60 -16.10 -7.06
CA ARG A 90 9.05 -15.75 -5.74
C ARG A 90 9.66 -14.46 -5.22
N THR A 91 8.84 -13.63 -4.59
CA THR A 91 9.29 -12.47 -3.82
C THR A 91 8.68 -12.54 -2.44
N ILE A 92 9.52 -12.38 -1.41
CA ILE A 92 9.11 -12.32 -0.01
C ILE A 92 9.44 -10.94 0.52
N LEU A 93 8.44 -10.30 1.11
CA LEU A 93 8.57 -9.04 1.83
C LEU A 93 8.45 -9.34 3.34
N LEU A 94 9.47 -8.94 4.08
CA LEU A 94 9.53 -9.02 5.54
C LEU A 94 9.41 -7.61 6.12
N TYR A 95 8.64 -7.44 7.19
CA TYR A 95 8.61 -6.18 7.93
C TYR A 95 8.17 -6.40 9.39
N TYR A 96 8.51 -5.46 10.25
CA TYR A 96 8.07 -5.47 11.64
C TYR A 96 6.60 -5.10 11.76
N VAL A 97 5.83 -5.98 12.42
CA VAL A 97 4.43 -5.72 12.77
C VAL A 97 4.38 -4.72 13.91
N GLN A 98 3.39 -3.82 13.86
CA GLN A 98 3.13 -2.87 14.93
C GLN A 98 2.87 -3.61 16.24
N ASP A 99 3.58 -3.20 17.28
CA ASP A 99 3.40 -3.68 18.64
C ASP A 99 3.17 -2.46 19.53
N ILE A 100 1.90 -2.19 19.84
CA ILE A 100 1.50 -1.03 20.64
C ILE A 100 1.62 -1.44 22.11
N ASP A 101 2.58 -0.87 22.85
CA ASP A 101 2.57 -0.98 24.31
C ASP A 101 1.35 -0.19 24.84
N PRO A 102 0.37 -0.87 25.46
CA PRO A 102 -0.81 -0.19 26.02
C PRO A 102 -0.47 0.81 27.13
N ASN A 103 0.74 0.74 27.70
CA ASN A 103 1.21 1.63 28.75
C ASN A 103 2.18 2.70 28.25
N TRP A 104 2.36 2.83 26.93
CA TRP A 104 3.25 3.83 26.37
C TRP A 104 2.75 5.24 26.67
N ASP A 105 3.55 6.01 27.39
CA ASP A 105 3.25 7.37 27.86
C ASP A 105 4.01 8.46 27.08
N GLY A 106 4.72 8.07 26.02
CA GLY A 106 5.55 8.97 25.22
C GLY A 106 6.92 9.30 25.81
N SER A 107 7.28 8.75 26.98
CA SER A 107 8.56 9.07 27.64
C SER A 107 9.77 8.31 27.08
N TYR A 108 9.55 7.30 26.23
CA TYR A 108 10.59 6.46 25.68
C TYR A 108 10.28 6.02 24.24
N VAL A 109 11.32 5.63 23.50
CA VAL A 109 11.23 5.12 22.12
C VAL A 109 11.83 3.71 22.08
N LYS A 110 11.12 2.76 21.47
CA LYS A 110 11.65 1.42 21.24
C LYS A 110 12.57 1.44 20.01
N ILE A 111 13.88 1.43 20.26
CA ILE A 111 14.87 1.34 19.18
C ILE A 111 14.92 -0.11 18.70
N ARG A 112 14.59 -0.35 17.43
CA ARG A 112 14.75 -1.66 16.78
C ARG A 112 16.09 -1.71 16.06
N SER A 113 16.74 -2.87 16.12
CA SER A 113 17.91 -3.18 15.30
C SER A 113 17.61 -4.44 14.49
N THR A 114 17.95 -4.43 13.21
CA THR A 114 17.80 -5.61 12.32
C THR A 114 18.77 -6.73 12.65
N SER A 115 19.82 -6.43 13.42
CA SER A 115 20.84 -7.38 13.86
C SER A 115 20.69 -7.82 15.32
N SER A 116 19.66 -7.35 16.05
CA SER A 116 19.45 -7.80 17.44
C SER A 116 18.85 -9.20 17.47
N GLU A 117 19.12 -9.93 18.55
CA GLU A 117 18.46 -11.21 18.87
C GLU A 117 17.12 -10.99 19.60
N GLU A 118 16.61 -9.75 19.62
CA GLU A 118 15.32 -9.47 20.27
C GLU A 118 14.18 -10.11 19.47
N VAL A 119 13.21 -10.67 20.19
CA VAL A 119 12.04 -11.31 19.61
C VAL A 119 11.01 -10.24 19.24
N TYR A 120 10.69 -10.14 17.96
CA TYR A 120 9.64 -9.29 17.43
C TYR A 120 8.57 -10.09 16.71
N ARG A 121 7.44 -9.45 16.45
CA ARG A 121 6.45 -9.95 15.49
C ARG A 121 6.83 -9.45 14.09
N ILE A 122 7.07 -10.38 13.17
CA ILE A 122 7.51 -10.08 11.81
C ILE A 122 6.50 -10.67 10.84
N ALA A 123 6.01 -9.83 9.94
CA ALA A 123 5.17 -10.29 8.84
C ALA A 123 6.06 -10.89 7.75
N VAL A 124 5.64 -12.03 7.23
CA VAL A 124 6.23 -12.68 6.06
C VAL A 124 5.16 -12.69 4.97
N VAL A 125 5.33 -11.84 3.97
CA VAL A 125 4.42 -11.73 2.82
C VAL A 125 5.07 -12.39 1.62
N GLU A 126 4.54 -13.52 1.16
CA GLU A 126 5.03 -14.21 -0.04
C GLU A 126 4.13 -13.88 -1.22
N PHE A 127 4.70 -13.24 -2.25
CA PHE A 127 4.03 -12.94 -3.51
C PHE A 127 4.25 -14.08 -4.51
N HIS A 128 3.16 -14.73 -4.89
CA HIS A 128 3.17 -15.89 -5.78
C HIS A 128 3.22 -15.45 -7.24
N HIS A 129 4.08 -16.10 -8.04
CA HIS A 129 4.31 -15.75 -9.44
C HIS A 129 4.64 -14.26 -9.61
N CYS A 130 5.52 -13.73 -8.76
CA CYS A 130 5.94 -12.34 -8.84
C CYS A 130 6.66 -12.12 -10.17
N TYR A 131 6.13 -11.24 -11.00
CA TYR A 131 6.68 -10.91 -12.32
C TYR A 131 7.77 -9.82 -12.21
N ALA A 132 7.51 -8.77 -11.44
CA ALA A 132 8.45 -7.68 -11.21
C ALA A 132 8.11 -6.98 -9.89
N TYR A 133 9.11 -6.35 -9.27
CA TYR A 133 8.92 -5.51 -8.08
C TYR A 133 9.79 -4.25 -8.15
N LYS A 134 9.40 -3.23 -7.41
CA LYS A 134 10.17 -2.01 -7.14
C LYS A 134 10.20 -1.79 -5.63
N PHE A 135 11.32 -1.26 -5.15
CA PHE A 135 11.53 -1.00 -3.73
C PHE A 135 12.40 0.25 -3.56
N GLY A 136 11.94 1.20 -2.75
CA GLY A 136 12.58 2.51 -2.56
C GLY A 136 11.56 3.64 -2.41
N GLY A 137 11.96 4.89 -2.54
CA GLY A 137 11.08 6.05 -2.31
C GLY A 137 9.91 6.19 -3.32
N PRO A 138 8.99 7.15 -3.09
CA PRO A 138 9.04 8.21 -2.08
C PRO A 138 8.84 7.75 -0.63
N ASN A 139 9.27 8.58 0.32
CA ASN A 139 8.90 8.48 1.74
C ASN A 139 7.54 9.18 1.99
N ASP A 140 7.06 9.09 3.22
CA ASP A 140 5.78 9.66 3.64
C ASP A 140 5.69 11.19 3.50
N GLU A 141 6.78 11.93 3.74
CA GLU A 141 6.84 13.40 3.65
C GLU A 141 6.51 13.94 2.25
N VAL A 142 6.74 13.15 1.21
CA VAL A 142 6.50 13.53 -0.19
C VAL A 142 5.50 12.62 -0.89
N LEU A 143 4.71 11.86 -0.12
CA LEU A 143 3.69 10.95 -0.64
C LEU A 143 2.63 11.68 -1.50
N ASP A 144 2.43 12.98 -1.29
CA ASP A 144 1.57 13.84 -2.11
C ASP A 144 2.05 14.01 -3.56
N ARG A 145 3.28 13.58 -3.86
CA ARG A 145 3.87 13.54 -5.21
C ARG A 145 3.77 12.17 -5.88
N HIS A 146 3.30 11.15 -5.17
CA HIS A 146 3.15 9.82 -5.73
C HIS A 146 2.11 9.84 -6.88
N PRO A 147 2.31 9.10 -7.99
CA PRO A 147 1.36 9.08 -9.11
C PRO A 147 -0.07 8.65 -8.77
N LEU A 148 -0.24 7.88 -7.69
CA LEU A 148 -1.55 7.46 -7.17
C LEU A 148 -2.14 8.42 -6.12
N TRP A 149 -1.47 9.54 -5.83
CA TRP A 149 -2.04 10.56 -4.96
C TRP A 149 -3.39 11.03 -5.52
N ASN A 150 -4.36 11.24 -4.64
CA ASN A 150 -5.76 11.52 -5.00
C ASN A 150 -6.48 10.40 -5.79
N SER A 151 -5.96 9.17 -5.79
CA SER A 151 -6.59 8.01 -6.42
C SER A 151 -6.89 6.89 -5.40
N GLY A 152 -7.17 7.26 -4.15
CA GLY A 152 -7.50 6.34 -3.07
C GLY A 152 -6.29 5.77 -2.32
N LEU A 153 -5.13 6.40 -2.44
CA LEU A 153 -3.89 6.00 -1.76
C LEU A 153 -3.92 6.44 -0.29
N GLU A 154 -3.71 5.51 0.62
CA GLU A 154 -3.73 5.75 2.06
C GLU A 154 -2.30 5.62 2.65
N PRO A 155 -1.80 6.59 3.44
CA PRO A 155 -0.51 6.46 4.12
C PRO A 155 -0.47 5.20 4.99
N TYR A 156 0.72 4.61 5.13
CA TYR A 156 0.96 3.43 5.98
C TYR A 156 0.00 2.25 5.76
N SER A 157 -0.47 2.09 4.52
CA SER A 157 -1.44 1.04 4.15
C SER A 157 -0.96 0.23 2.94
N ALA A 158 -1.41 -1.03 2.87
CA ALA A 158 -1.18 -1.92 1.73
C ALA A 158 -2.37 -1.86 0.78
N HIS A 159 -2.11 -1.89 -0.52
CA HIS A 159 -3.10 -1.65 -1.56
C HIS A 159 -3.01 -2.65 -2.70
N ARG A 160 -4.16 -2.89 -3.33
CA ARG A 160 -4.28 -3.42 -4.69
C ARG A 160 -4.59 -2.28 -5.64
N ILE A 161 -3.84 -2.20 -6.74
CA ILE A 161 -4.00 -1.15 -7.73
C ILE A 161 -4.80 -1.70 -8.91
N GLU A 162 -5.99 -1.14 -9.10
CA GLU A 162 -6.83 -1.35 -10.28
C GLU A 162 -6.40 -0.43 -11.42
N ASN A 163 -6.73 -0.82 -12.66
CA ASN A 163 -6.36 -0.07 -13.87
C ASN A 163 -4.84 0.24 -13.97
N SER A 164 -4.00 -0.61 -13.38
CA SER A 164 -2.55 -0.43 -13.27
C SER A 164 -1.90 -0.07 -14.61
N LEU A 165 -1.32 1.13 -14.70
CA LEU A 165 -0.54 1.55 -15.87
C LEU A 165 0.72 0.70 -16.03
N TRP A 166 1.34 0.27 -14.92
CA TRP A 166 2.53 -0.57 -14.97
C TRP A 166 2.23 -1.94 -15.59
N ILE A 167 1.10 -2.57 -15.25
CA ILE A 167 0.68 -3.82 -15.92
C ILE A 167 0.44 -3.59 -17.42
N LYS A 168 -0.23 -2.49 -17.79
CA LYS A 168 -0.48 -2.15 -19.20
C LYS A 168 0.83 -1.94 -19.97
N GLU A 169 1.80 -1.25 -19.37
CA GLU A 169 3.13 -1.01 -19.92
C GLU A 169 3.90 -2.31 -20.12
N GLU A 170 3.97 -3.16 -19.10
CA GLU A 170 4.65 -4.46 -19.17
C GLU A 170 4.01 -5.40 -20.20
N MET A 171 2.68 -5.40 -20.29
CA MET A 171 1.94 -6.15 -21.31
C MET A 171 2.26 -5.63 -22.72
N GLN A 172 2.35 -4.31 -22.91
CA GLN A 172 2.72 -3.72 -24.19
C GLN A 172 4.15 -4.08 -24.59
N ILE A 173 5.11 -4.03 -23.65
CA ILE A 173 6.51 -4.43 -23.88
C ILE A 173 6.57 -5.90 -24.32
N ASN A 174 5.81 -6.79 -23.69
CA ASN A 174 5.77 -8.20 -24.04
C ASN A 174 4.97 -8.51 -25.32
N SER A 175 4.16 -7.57 -25.83
CA SER A 175 3.28 -7.84 -26.98
C SER A 175 3.97 -8.12 -28.32
N VAL A 176 5.28 -7.87 -28.42
CA VAL A 176 6.02 -7.87 -29.70
C VAL A 176 6.46 -9.25 -30.19
N HIS A 177 6.33 -10.31 -29.37
CA HIS A 177 6.71 -11.67 -29.77
C HIS A 177 5.52 -12.48 -30.30
N SER A 178 5.78 -13.41 -31.23
CA SER A 178 4.74 -14.19 -31.94
C SER A 178 3.92 -15.13 -31.07
N GLN A 179 4.40 -15.42 -29.86
CA GLN A 179 3.73 -16.26 -28.86
C GLN A 179 3.01 -15.43 -27.78
N PHE A 180 2.86 -14.12 -27.97
CA PHE A 180 2.19 -13.27 -27.00
C PHE A 180 0.73 -13.70 -26.86
N ASP A 181 0.32 -13.91 -25.61
CA ASP A 181 -1.04 -14.23 -25.25
C ASP A 181 -1.49 -13.27 -24.14
N PRO A 182 -2.46 -12.37 -24.43
CA PRO A 182 -2.99 -11.45 -23.43
C PRO A 182 -3.70 -12.18 -22.28
N GLU A 183 -4.15 -13.43 -22.45
CA GLU A 183 -4.79 -14.19 -21.38
C GLU A 183 -3.86 -14.42 -20.18
N HIS A 184 -2.54 -14.57 -20.42
CA HIS A 184 -1.56 -14.71 -19.35
C HIS A 184 -1.47 -13.49 -18.42
N TRP A 185 -1.95 -12.32 -18.86
CA TRP A 185 -1.91 -11.08 -18.09
C TRP A 185 -3.16 -10.88 -17.22
N GLN A 186 -4.25 -11.62 -17.48
CA GLN A 186 -5.52 -11.45 -16.75
C GLN A 186 -5.41 -11.75 -15.26
N ASN A 187 -4.49 -12.66 -14.88
CA ASN A 187 -4.28 -13.04 -13.48
C ASN A 187 -3.25 -12.17 -12.75
N ARG A 188 -2.63 -11.20 -13.43
CA ARG A 188 -1.64 -10.30 -12.82
C ARG A 188 -2.34 -9.20 -12.03
N LYS A 189 -1.90 -9.02 -10.79
CA LYS A 189 -2.38 -8.01 -9.85
C LYS A 189 -1.21 -7.12 -9.46
N HIS A 190 -1.49 -5.84 -9.29
CA HIS A 190 -0.51 -4.86 -8.83
C HIS A 190 -0.76 -4.60 -7.34
N PHE A 191 0.25 -4.85 -6.49
CA PHE A 191 0.22 -4.59 -5.06
C PHE A 191 1.22 -3.48 -4.68
N LEU A 192 0.86 -2.65 -3.71
CA LEU A 192 1.67 -1.53 -3.22
C LEU A 192 1.60 -1.47 -1.68
N PHE A 193 2.74 -1.34 -1.02
CA PHE A 193 2.90 -1.25 0.43
C PHE A 193 3.66 0.05 0.72
N LEU A 194 3.07 0.95 1.51
CA LEU A 194 3.63 2.27 1.80
C LEU A 194 4.24 2.31 3.20
N PHE A 195 5.55 2.10 3.31
CA PHE A 195 6.24 2.25 4.59
C PHE A 195 6.57 3.73 4.87
N HIS A 196 7.29 3.98 5.96
CA HIS A 196 7.67 5.34 6.36
C HIS A 196 8.65 5.96 5.35
N ASP A 197 9.77 5.29 5.10
CA ASP A 197 10.87 5.84 4.28
C ASP A 197 10.87 5.33 2.83
N GLU A 198 10.19 4.22 2.58
CA GLU A 198 10.13 3.58 1.28
C GLU A 198 8.75 2.96 0.99
N LEU A 199 8.55 2.58 -0.26
CA LEU A 199 7.47 1.74 -0.70
C LEU A 199 8.00 0.44 -1.29
N PHE A 200 7.16 -0.57 -1.25
CA PHE A 200 7.31 -1.79 -2.04
C PHE A 200 6.12 -1.90 -2.98
N GLU A 201 6.34 -2.07 -4.27
CA GLU A 201 5.28 -2.42 -5.22
C GLU A 201 5.67 -3.61 -6.08
N CYS A 202 4.71 -4.45 -6.45
CA CYS A 202 4.96 -5.59 -7.33
C CYS A 202 3.77 -5.96 -8.21
N ILE A 203 4.07 -6.64 -9.31
CA ILE A 203 3.11 -7.34 -10.14
C ILE A 203 3.21 -8.83 -9.83
N ALA A 204 2.15 -9.44 -9.30
CA ALA A 204 2.12 -10.84 -8.90
C ALA A 204 0.75 -11.49 -9.17
N GLY A 205 0.63 -12.82 -9.08
CA GLY A 205 -0.67 -13.51 -9.18
C GLY A 205 -1.53 -13.38 -7.92
N GLY A 206 -0.87 -13.19 -6.78
CA GLY A 206 -1.48 -13.08 -5.45
C GLY A 206 -0.40 -13.07 -4.39
N PHE A 207 -0.80 -13.09 -3.13
CA PHE A 207 0.12 -13.23 -2.00
C PHE A 207 -0.51 -14.05 -0.88
N SER A 208 0.35 -14.55 0.00
CA SER A 208 -0.02 -15.07 1.31
C SER A 208 0.74 -14.31 2.38
N VAL A 209 0.19 -14.26 3.59
CA VAL A 209 0.80 -13.56 4.71
C VAL A 209 0.75 -14.40 5.97
N SER A 210 1.85 -14.41 6.71
CA SER A 210 1.94 -14.99 8.05
C SER A 210 2.65 -14.04 8.99
N VAL A 211 2.38 -14.15 10.29
CA VAL A 211 3.13 -13.41 11.32
C VAL A 211 3.89 -14.42 12.17
N GLN A 212 5.20 -14.22 12.28
CA GLN A 212 6.10 -15.07 13.03
C GLN A 212 6.74 -14.29 14.18
N SER A 213 7.12 -14.99 15.23
CA SER A 213 7.81 -14.42 16.39
C SER A 213 9.26 -14.88 16.41
N GLY A 214 10.20 -13.93 16.39
CA GLY A 214 11.63 -14.20 16.39
C GLY A 214 12.44 -12.94 16.11
N SER A 215 13.77 -13.06 16.06
CA SER A 215 14.59 -12.00 15.49
C SER A 215 14.39 -11.93 13.98
N LEU A 216 14.75 -10.79 13.36
CA LEU A 216 14.66 -10.68 11.90
C LEU A 216 15.58 -11.68 11.20
N VAL A 217 16.76 -11.94 11.75
CA VAL A 217 17.71 -12.91 11.18
C VAL A 217 17.13 -14.32 11.21
N ASP A 218 16.54 -14.74 12.34
CA ASP A 218 15.95 -16.07 12.52
C ASP A 218 14.80 -16.32 11.55
N ILE A 219 14.06 -15.27 11.18
CA ILE A 219 12.92 -15.37 10.26
C ILE A 219 13.36 -15.20 8.80
N ALA A 220 14.35 -14.34 8.53
CA ALA A 220 14.86 -14.11 7.19
C ALA A 220 15.62 -15.32 6.62
N GLN A 221 16.34 -16.08 7.45
CA GLN A 221 17.14 -17.23 6.98
C GLN A 221 16.27 -18.39 6.41
N PRO A 222 15.18 -18.83 7.07
CA PRO A 222 14.21 -19.76 6.48
C PRO A 222 13.49 -19.18 5.26
N ALA A 223 13.11 -17.90 5.29
CA ALA A 223 12.47 -17.23 4.14
C ALA A 223 13.39 -17.21 2.92
N PHE A 224 14.68 -16.94 3.11
CA PHE A 224 15.69 -17.03 2.07
C PHE A 224 15.81 -18.43 1.48
N THR A 225 15.68 -19.48 2.30
CA THR A 225 15.67 -20.86 1.78
C THR A 225 14.44 -21.12 0.90
N THR A 226 13.30 -20.50 1.21
CA THR A 226 12.03 -20.67 0.48
C THR A 226 12.10 -20.14 -0.95
N ILE A 227 12.89 -19.10 -1.23
CA ILE A 227 13.00 -18.55 -2.60
C ILE A 227 13.78 -19.46 -3.57
N PHE A 228 14.46 -20.50 -3.07
CA PHE A 228 15.11 -21.55 -3.87
C PHE A 228 14.27 -22.83 -4.00
N ALA A 229 13.14 -22.93 -3.29
CA ALA A 229 12.25 -24.06 -3.43
C ALA A 229 11.45 -23.94 -4.74
N ASP A 230 11.36 -25.06 -5.47
CA ASP A 230 10.55 -25.19 -6.69
C ASP A 230 9.07 -24.88 -6.40
#